data_AF-A0A2V8HZR9-F1
#
_entry.id   AF-A0A2V8HZR9-F1
#
_cell.length_a   1.000
_cell.length_b   1.000
_cell.length_c   1.000
_cell.angle_alpha   90.00
_cell.angle_beta   90.00
_cell.angle_gamma   90.00
#
_symmetry.space_group_name_H-M   'P 1'
#
loop_
_entity.id
_entity.type
_entity.pdbx_description
1 polymer ?
#
loop_
_entity_poly.entity_id
_entity_poly.type
_entity_poly.pdbx_seq_one_letter_code
_entity_poly.pdbx_strand_id
1 'polypeptide(L)'
;MHGSVPLLYVLNRISNTITVILTGADVAVNAVDVGSFDPTPDVIRRGRGFLYDAKLSGNGTASCASCHVDADVDMLAWDLGNPGGSMQTVVSATGSFELHPMKGPMTTQTLRGLDHLEPLHWRGDREDFTAFNHAFDALMGGTELSTDDMAAFRDFINTIRFHPNPNEKLDRTLPTFLEGGNPVLGQAIFMNDEYSSKRPGAPCASCHITPGPGTNRTLISKDLLQEQQDFKVPHLRAVYRKTHFDKQAGAASIDGFGLAHNGSFSTLAEFLSIPPFDLIRFDATRKRHLAAFLLTFDTGTAPAVGFTRTVTPANWWLPGVGNDLALLEGQAASGNIDLIGKGTINGQRVGLLYMPLTGDYLSDRTSLGRVTREQLRNFVIGGDTLTAMGVPPGAGVRLGIDRDLDGVMDGDEGR
;
A
#
# COMPACT_ATOMS: atom_id res chain seq x y z
N MET A 1 -17.38 10.31 36.80
CA MET A 1 -16.62 11.57 36.92
C MET A 1 -16.16 11.97 35.52
N HIS A 2 -16.97 12.71 34.76
CA HIS A 2 -16.51 13.33 33.51
C HIS A 2 -16.15 14.78 33.85
N GLY A 3 -14.87 15.00 34.14
CA GLY A 3 -14.36 16.34 34.45
C GLY A 3 -14.49 17.26 33.23
N SER A 4 -14.97 18.46 33.48
CA SER A 4 -15.27 19.56 32.56
C SER A 4 -14.04 20.21 31.90
N VAL A 5 -12.95 19.46 31.74
CA VAL A 5 -11.71 19.95 31.16
C VAL A 5 -11.51 19.24 29.83
N PRO A 6 -11.56 19.96 28.69
CA PRO A 6 -11.38 19.32 27.39
C PRO A 6 -9.92 18.88 27.26
N LEU A 7 -9.72 17.57 27.21
CA LEU A 7 -8.43 16.92 27.05
C LEU A 7 -8.36 16.25 25.67
N LEU A 8 -7.22 16.40 25.01
CA LEU A 8 -6.85 15.65 23.82
C LEU A 8 -5.74 14.66 24.18
N TYR A 9 -5.88 13.40 23.77
CA TYR A 9 -4.88 12.37 23.96
C TYR A 9 -4.22 12.06 22.62
N VAL A 10 -2.90 12.17 22.55
CA VAL A 10 -2.12 11.95 21.32
C VAL A 10 -1.15 10.80 21.53
N LEU A 11 -1.28 9.76 20.71
CA LEU A 11 -0.32 8.65 20.68
C LEU A 11 0.92 9.06 19.90
N ASN A 12 2.03 9.29 20.60
CA ASN A 12 3.34 9.53 19.99
C ASN A 12 3.94 8.21 19.56
N ARG A 13 3.84 7.88 18.28
CA ARG A 13 4.34 6.60 17.74
C ARG A 13 5.85 6.47 17.88
N ILE A 14 6.63 7.55 17.79
CA ILE A 14 8.10 7.48 17.91
C ILE A 14 8.52 7.14 19.34
N SER A 15 8.08 7.94 20.32
CA SER A 15 8.43 7.73 21.74
C SER A 15 7.61 6.65 22.45
N ASN A 16 6.56 6.12 21.81
CA ASN A 16 5.61 5.16 22.38
C ASN A 16 4.95 5.65 23.68
N THR A 17 4.52 6.92 23.68
CA THR A 17 3.86 7.58 24.81
C THR A 17 2.50 8.14 24.40
N ILE A 18 1.59 8.33 25.36
CA ILE A 18 0.38 9.12 25.20
C ILE A 18 0.61 10.50 25.82
N THR A 19 0.62 11.54 25.00
CA THR A 19 0.60 12.93 25.48
C THR A 19 -0.82 13.35 25.82
N VAL A 20 -1.00 13.98 26.97
CA VAL A 20 -2.26 14.61 27.39
C VAL A 20 -2.14 16.12 27.15
N ILE A 21 -3.02 16.66 26.32
CA ILE A 21 -3.07 18.07 25.95
C ILE A 21 -4.31 18.69 26.58
N LEU A 22 -4.10 19.78 27.32
CA LEU A 22 -5.17 20.64 27.80
C LEU A 22 -5.58 21.60 26.67
N THR A 23 -6.70 21.34 26.01
CA THR A 23 -7.08 22.10 24.80
C THR A 23 -7.57 23.52 25.10
N GLY A 24 -7.87 23.84 26.36
CA GLY A 24 -8.21 25.22 26.76
C GLY A 24 -7.00 26.15 26.84
N ALA A 25 -5.77 25.60 26.83
CA ALA A 25 -4.53 26.36 26.96
C ALA A 25 -3.45 25.92 25.96
N ASP A 26 -3.81 25.04 25.00
CA ASP A 26 -2.93 24.49 23.97
C ASP A 26 -1.57 23.99 24.50
N VAL A 27 -1.59 23.34 25.66
CA VAL A 27 -0.40 22.91 26.39
C VAL A 27 -0.44 21.41 26.68
N ALA A 28 0.67 20.73 26.40
CA ALA A 28 0.91 19.37 26.86
C ALA A 28 1.15 19.38 28.37
N VAL A 29 0.28 18.70 29.13
CA VAL A 29 0.33 18.68 30.61
C VAL A 29 0.92 17.39 31.18
N ASN A 30 0.97 16.33 30.37
CA ASN A 30 1.58 15.06 30.76
C ASN A 30 1.98 14.24 29.52
N ALA A 31 2.92 13.31 29.69
CA ALA A 31 3.22 12.24 28.74
C ALA A 31 3.44 10.95 29.53
N VAL A 32 2.71 9.89 29.18
CA VAL A 32 2.79 8.58 29.86
C VAL A 32 3.14 7.49 28.86
N ASP A 33 3.93 6.51 29.25
CA ASP A 33 4.19 5.35 28.40
C ASP A 33 2.88 4.60 28.11
N VAL A 34 2.72 4.09 26.89
CA VAL A 34 1.49 3.37 26.47
C VAL A 34 1.26 2.09 27.28
N GLY A 35 2.32 1.54 27.88
CA GLY A 35 2.30 0.37 28.75
C GLY A 35 3.68 -0.24 28.91
N SER A 36 3.76 -1.39 29.57
CA SER A 36 5.01 -2.18 29.71
C SER A 36 5.45 -2.88 28.42
N PHE A 37 4.58 -2.91 27.40
CA PHE A 37 4.82 -3.64 26.15
C PHE A 37 4.39 -2.82 24.91
N ASP A 38 5.26 -2.75 23.89
CA ASP A 38 4.94 -2.22 22.55
C ASP A 38 4.84 -3.39 21.55
N PRO A 39 3.63 -3.76 21.09
CA PRO A 39 3.42 -4.85 20.11
C PRO A 39 3.94 -4.52 18.71
N THR A 40 4.54 -3.35 18.50
CA THR A 40 5.06 -2.97 17.20
C THR A 40 6.34 -3.76 16.89
N PRO A 41 6.40 -4.47 15.73
CA PRO A 41 7.60 -5.18 15.30
C PRO A 41 8.86 -4.31 15.38
N ASP A 42 9.98 -4.90 15.80
CA ASP A 42 11.23 -4.18 16.03
C ASP A 42 11.71 -3.41 14.80
N VAL A 43 11.64 -4.04 13.61
CA VAL A 43 11.98 -3.39 12.32
C VAL A 43 11.19 -2.10 12.08
N ILE A 44 9.92 -2.04 12.49
CA ILE A 44 9.09 -0.84 12.38
C ILE A 44 9.50 0.19 13.44
N ARG A 45 9.75 -0.24 14.68
CA ARG A 45 10.15 0.67 15.76
C ARG A 45 11.47 1.37 15.45
N ARG A 46 12.46 0.63 14.97
CA ARG A 46 13.80 1.15 14.66
C ARG A 46 13.81 2.10 13.45
N GLY A 47 13.03 1.81 12.41
CA GLY A 47 13.10 2.57 11.16
C GLY A 47 12.07 3.70 10.99
N ARG A 48 10.91 3.66 11.67
CA ARG A 48 9.83 4.65 11.44
C ARG A 48 10.23 6.10 11.70
N GLY A 49 11.16 6.33 12.64
CA GLY A 49 11.63 7.67 12.97
C GLY A 49 12.19 8.41 11.76
N PHE A 50 12.90 7.72 10.87
CA PHE A 50 13.54 8.32 9.70
C PHE A 50 12.55 8.81 8.64
N LEU A 51 11.33 8.26 8.61
CA LEU A 51 10.26 8.78 7.75
C LEU A 51 9.57 10.01 8.34
N TYR A 52 9.34 10.01 9.66
CA TYR A 52 8.38 10.91 10.31
C TYR A 52 9.01 12.01 11.18
N ASP A 53 10.25 11.88 11.64
CA ASP A 53 10.87 12.85 12.55
C ASP A 53 11.37 14.09 11.80
N ALA A 54 10.67 15.22 11.99
CA ALA A 54 11.03 16.48 11.37
C ALA A 54 12.36 17.05 11.88
N LYS A 55 12.86 16.61 13.05
CA LYS A 55 14.16 17.06 13.59
C LYS A 55 15.35 16.63 12.73
N LEU A 56 15.15 15.70 11.80
CA LEU A 56 16.16 15.30 10.82
C LEU A 56 16.34 16.32 9.69
N SER A 57 15.44 17.30 9.55
CA SER A 57 15.66 18.46 8.67
C SER A 57 16.43 19.57 9.37
N GLY A 58 17.18 20.37 8.62
CA GLY A 58 18.05 21.42 9.17
C GLY A 58 17.32 22.49 10.00
N ASN A 59 16.03 22.69 9.73
CA ASN A 59 15.17 23.64 10.45
C ASN A 59 14.13 22.96 11.37
N GLY A 60 14.08 21.63 11.44
CA GLY A 60 13.15 20.90 12.29
C GLY A 60 11.69 20.91 11.86
N THR A 61 11.35 21.34 10.63
CA THR A 61 9.95 21.56 10.21
C THR A 61 9.42 20.62 9.14
N ALA A 62 10.26 19.76 8.56
CA ALA A 62 9.86 18.85 7.50
C ALA A 62 10.45 17.46 7.72
N SER A 63 9.77 16.43 7.25
CA SER A 63 10.29 15.06 7.22
C SER A 63 10.07 14.45 5.84
N CYS A 64 10.59 13.24 5.59
CA CYS A 64 10.30 12.52 4.36
C CYS A 64 8.77 12.34 4.16
N ALA A 65 8.02 12.20 5.26
CA ALA A 65 6.57 12.11 5.26
C ALA A 65 5.84 13.40 4.82
N SER A 66 6.52 14.54 4.74
CA SER A 66 5.92 15.78 4.22
C SER A 66 5.58 15.68 2.72
N CYS A 67 6.41 14.97 1.94
CA CYS A 67 6.12 14.66 0.54
C CYS A 67 5.55 13.24 0.39
N HIS A 68 6.08 12.28 1.16
CA HIS A 68 5.62 10.89 1.17
C HIS A 68 4.61 10.65 2.29
N VAL A 69 3.46 11.34 2.23
CA VAL A 69 2.41 11.29 3.27
C VAL A 69 2.01 9.85 3.54
N ASP A 70 2.17 9.37 4.78
CA ASP A 70 1.98 7.95 5.16
C ASP A 70 2.72 6.95 4.26
N ALA A 71 4.00 7.27 3.99
CA ALA A 71 4.87 6.55 3.07
C ALA A 71 4.32 6.50 1.63
N ASP A 72 3.44 7.43 1.28
CA ASP A 72 2.72 7.45 0.02
C ASP A 72 3.08 8.69 -0.80
N VAL A 73 2.09 9.48 -1.22
CA VAL A 73 2.26 10.61 -2.13
C VAL A 73 1.46 11.80 -1.62
N ASP A 74 2.03 12.99 -1.79
CA ASP A 74 1.37 14.30 -1.60
C ASP A 74 0.51 14.73 -2.79
N MET A 75 0.54 13.96 -3.89
CA MET A 75 -0.07 14.30 -5.18
C MET A 75 0.46 15.60 -5.79
N LEU A 76 1.70 15.99 -5.48
CA LEU A 76 2.37 17.17 -6.03
C LEU A 76 3.48 16.79 -7.02
N ALA A 77 3.76 17.68 -7.96
CA ALA A 77 4.95 17.61 -8.83
C ALA A 77 6.00 18.61 -8.35
N TRP A 78 7.24 18.12 -8.23
CA TRP A 78 8.37 18.88 -7.73
C TRP A 78 9.47 18.98 -8.79
N ASP A 79 10.06 20.16 -8.96
CA ASP A 79 11.27 20.34 -9.75
C ASP A 79 12.49 20.39 -8.82
N LEU A 80 12.96 19.21 -8.40
CA LEU A 80 14.09 19.04 -7.48
C LEU A 80 15.40 18.75 -8.25
N GLY A 81 15.54 19.32 -9.45
CA GLY A 81 16.79 19.27 -10.21
C GLY A 81 17.93 20.01 -9.52
N ASN A 82 19.16 19.52 -9.68
CA ASN A 82 20.35 20.21 -9.19
C ASN A 82 21.10 20.87 -10.35
N PRO A 83 21.03 22.21 -10.52
CA PRO A 83 21.71 22.90 -11.63
C PRO A 83 23.24 22.84 -11.52
N GLY A 84 23.79 22.62 -10.32
CA GLY A 84 25.22 22.42 -10.08
C GLY A 84 25.65 20.94 -10.06
N GLY A 85 24.75 20.01 -10.36
CA GLY A 85 25.05 18.58 -10.35
C GLY A 85 25.92 18.13 -11.52
N SER A 86 26.40 16.90 -11.45
CA SER A 86 27.13 16.25 -12.56
C SER A 86 26.20 15.36 -13.39
N MET A 87 26.59 15.11 -14.64
CA MET A 87 25.97 14.06 -15.45
C MET A 87 26.10 12.70 -14.75
N GLN A 88 25.05 11.89 -14.80
CA GLN A 88 25.03 10.55 -14.21
C GLN A 88 24.80 9.51 -15.31
N THR A 89 25.68 8.53 -15.39
CA THR A 89 25.48 7.33 -16.22
C THR A 89 24.70 6.27 -15.43
N VAL A 90 23.59 5.80 -15.98
CA VAL A 90 22.82 4.67 -15.45
C VAL A 90 22.90 3.52 -16.43
N VAL A 91 23.33 2.35 -15.95
CA VAL A 91 23.38 1.13 -16.76
C VAL A 91 22.17 0.27 -16.44
N SER A 92 21.44 -0.14 -17.47
CA SER A 92 20.33 -1.08 -17.35
C SER A 92 20.46 -2.21 -18.38
N ALA A 93 19.60 -3.23 -18.27
CA ALA A 93 19.58 -4.34 -19.22
C ALA A 93 19.35 -3.90 -20.69
N THR A 94 18.76 -2.73 -20.90
CA THR A 94 18.46 -2.18 -22.23
C THR A 94 19.54 -1.23 -22.77
N GLY A 95 20.56 -0.88 -21.98
CA GLY A 95 21.65 -0.02 -22.41
C GLY A 95 22.22 0.89 -21.32
N SER A 96 23.02 1.86 -21.75
CA SER A 96 23.59 2.92 -20.89
C SER A 96 22.84 4.23 -21.17
N PHE A 97 22.48 4.94 -20.11
CA PHE A 97 21.63 6.14 -20.14
C PHE A 97 22.38 7.30 -19.47
N GLU A 98 22.48 8.43 -20.16
CA GLU A 98 23.15 9.64 -19.66
C GLU A 98 22.10 10.62 -19.14
N LEU A 99 22.06 10.82 -17.82
CA LEU A 99 21.05 11.62 -17.15
C LEU A 99 21.60 12.98 -16.74
N HIS A 100 20.88 14.03 -17.13
CA HIS A 100 21.16 15.39 -16.72
C HIS A 100 20.75 15.61 -15.24
N PRO A 101 21.51 16.40 -14.45
CA PRO A 101 21.19 16.64 -13.05
C PRO A 101 19.94 17.50 -12.84
N MET A 102 19.55 18.30 -13.83
CA MET A 102 18.21 18.89 -13.90
C MET A 102 17.18 17.84 -14.29
N LYS A 103 16.24 17.56 -13.38
CA LYS A 103 15.21 16.53 -13.55
C LYS A 103 13.94 17.07 -14.21
N GLY A 104 13.60 18.34 -13.95
CA GLY A 104 12.29 18.88 -14.27
C GLY A 104 11.20 18.34 -13.34
N PRO A 105 9.93 18.72 -13.57
CA PRO A 105 8.82 18.32 -12.71
C PRO A 105 8.63 16.80 -12.63
N MET A 106 8.64 16.28 -11.40
CA MET A 106 8.37 14.89 -11.09
C MET A 106 7.42 14.78 -9.90
N THR A 107 6.36 13.98 -10.06
CA THR A 107 5.42 13.68 -8.99
C THR A 107 6.06 12.78 -7.95
N THR A 108 5.71 12.98 -6.69
CA THR A 108 6.14 12.09 -5.62
C THR A 108 5.72 10.65 -5.94
N GLN A 109 6.64 9.70 -5.78
CA GLN A 109 6.33 8.28 -5.89
C GLN A 109 6.07 7.68 -4.51
N THR A 110 5.16 6.72 -4.45
CA THR A 110 4.85 6.01 -3.22
C THR A 110 6.06 5.21 -2.73
N LEU A 111 6.29 5.17 -1.41
CA LEU A 111 7.29 4.30 -0.79
C LEU A 111 6.73 2.90 -0.50
N ARG A 112 5.44 2.68 -0.77
CA ARG A 112 4.78 1.40 -0.51
C ARG A 112 5.24 0.34 -1.49
N GLY A 113 5.56 -0.83 -0.98
CA GLY A 113 5.90 -2.01 -1.76
C GLY A 113 7.13 -1.84 -2.64
N LEU A 114 8.10 -1.00 -2.24
CA LEU A 114 9.33 -0.76 -3.02
C LEU A 114 10.28 -1.96 -3.04
N ASP A 115 10.13 -2.90 -2.12
CA ASP A 115 10.94 -4.11 -2.01
C ASP A 115 11.10 -4.81 -3.37
N HIS A 116 12.34 -5.02 -3.78
CA HIS A 116 12.75 -5.63 -5.06
C HIS A 116 12.41 -4.83 -6.35
N LEU A 117 12.07 -3.55 -6.25
CA LEU A 117 11.75 -2.68 -7.40
C LEU A 117 12.91 -1.79 -7.89
N GLU A 118 14.11 -2.06 -7.42
CA GLU A 118 15.35 -1.42 -7.84
C GLU A 118 15.59 -1.57 -9.37
N PRO A 119 16.23 -0.58 -10.01
CA PRO A 119 16.64 0.71 -9.44
C PRO A 119 15.42 1.61 -9.17
N LEU A 120 15.51 2.53 -8.20
CA LEU A 120 14.41 3.39 -7.74
C LEU A 120 14.40 4.76 -8.43
N HIS A 121 13.38 5.58 -8.11
CA HIS A 121 13.04 6.87 -8.73
C HIS A 121 12.54 6.77 -10.19
N TRP A 122 11.93 7.84 -10.70
CA TRP A 122 11.26 7.87 -12.02
C TRP A 122 12.21 7.51 -13.15
N ARG A 123 13.48 7.91 -13.01
CA ARG A 123 14.53 7.69 -14.01
C ARG A 123 15.35 6.42 -13.76
N GLY A 124 15.09 5.68 -12.68
CA GLY A 124 15.93 4.55 -12.29
C GLY A 124 17.37 4.96 -11.90
N ASP A 125 17.56 6.19 -11.43
CA ASP A 125 18.86 6.80 -11.11
C ASP A 125 19.31 6.59 -9.66
N ARG A 126 18.64 5.68 -8.94
CA ARG A 126 18.98 5.27 -7.57
C ARG A 126 19.09 3.76 -7.54
N GLU A 127 20.28 3.24 -7.26
CA GLU A 127 20.54 1.80 -7.28
C GLU A 127 19.67 1.03 -6.29
N ASP A 128 19.45 1.60 -5.11
CA ASP A 128 18.56 1.07 -4.08
C ASP A 128 17.99 2.20 -3.20
N PHE A 129 17.30 1.83 -2.11
CA PHE A 129 16.74 2.80 -1.17
C PHE A 129 17.81 3.59 -0.40
N THR A 130 18.97 2.99 -0.13
CA THR A 130 20.05 3.66 0.62
C THR A 130 20.71 4.77 -0.18
N ALA A 131 20.66 4.72 -1.52
CA ALA A 131 21.11 5.78 -2.41
C ALA A 131 20.36 7.12 -2.24
N PHE A 132 19.26 7.15 -1.48
CA PHE A 132 18.56 8.38 -1.09
C PHE A 132 19.16 9.09 0.13
N ASN A 133 20.22 8.59 0.77
CA ASN A 133 20.79 9.20 1.99
C ASN A 133 21.15 10.68 1.82
N HIS A 134 21.72 11.04 0.67
CA HIS A 134 22.04 12.44 0.32
C HIS A 134 20.85 13.40 0.38
N ALA A 135 19.60 12.92 0.32
CA ALA A 135 18.43 13.79 0.44
C ALA A 135 18.26 14.39 1.85
N PHE A 136 18.81 13.76 2.90
CA PHE A 136 18.80 14.35 4.24
C PHE A 136 19.59 15.66 4.28
N ASP A 137 20.74 15.73 3.62
CA ASP A 137 21.52 16.97 3.49
C ASP A 137 20.97 17.85 2.35
N ALA A 138 21.01 17.36 1.11
CA ALA A 138 20.79 18.17 -0.08
C ALA A 138 19.35 18.68 -0.26
N LEU A 139 18.34 17.99 0.31
CA LEU A 139 16.93 18.39 0.19
C LEU A 139 16.36 18.87 1.53
N MET A 140 16.64 18.17 2.63
CA MET A 140 16.09 18.49 3.95
C MET A 140 16.98 19.46 4.76
N GLY A 141 18.21 19.74 4.30
CA GLY A 141 19.16 20.62 4.97
C GLY A 141 19.71 20.07 6.29
N GLY A 142 19.50 18.78 6.56
CA GLY A 142 19.99 18.06 7.73
C GLY A 142 21.38 17.45 7.49
N THR A 143 21.64 16.31 8.11
CA THR A 143 22.87 15.53 7.90
C THR A 143 22.51 14.14 7.41
N GLU A 144 23.30 13.60 6.50
CA GLU A 144 23.18 12.20 6.09
C GLU A 144 23.19 11.25 7.30
N LEU A 145 22.37 10.21 7.23
CA LEU A 145 22.29 9.20 8.28
C LEU A 145 23.51 8.26 8.22
N SER A 146 23.78 7.59 9.33
CA SER A 146 24.76 6.50 9.35
C SER A 146 24.32 5.34 8.45
N THR A 147 25.25 4.46 8.07
CA THR A 147 24.93 3.26 7.28
C THR A 147 23.89 2.38 7.97
N ASP A 148 24.00 2.20 9.29
CA ASP A 148 23.08 1.37 10.08
C ASP A 148 21.69 2.00 10.18
N ASP A 149 21.62 3.33 10.29
CA ASP A 149 20.36 4.07 10.33
C ASP A 149 19.64 4.05 8.97
N MET A 150 20.36 4.25 7.87
CA MET A 150 19.79 4.09 6.52
C MET A 150 19.32 2.66 6.26
N ALA A 151 20.04 1.66 6.76
CA ALA A 151 19.61 0.27 6.69
C ALA A 151 18.31 0.05 7.46
N ALA A 152 18.20 0.58 8.70
CA ALA A 152 16.97 0.51 9.48
C ALA A 152 15.80 1.23 8.80
N PHE A 153 16.06 2.36 8.13
CA PHE A 153 15.04 3.06 7.35
C PHE A 153 14.54 2.24 6.16
N ARG A 154 15.47 1.69 5.34
CA ARG A 154 15.13 0.78 4.23
C ARG A 154 14.30 -0.40 4.72
N ASP A 155 14.74 -1.06 5.79
CA ASP A 155 14.08 -2.26 6.30
C ASP A 155 12.66 -1.95 6.77
N PHE A 156 12.44 -0.78 7.40
CA PHE A 156 11.10 -0.29 7.70
C PHE A 156 10.26 -0.06 6.44
N ILE A 157 10.77 0.66 5.43
CA ILE A 157 10.04 0.91 4.19
C ILE A 157 9.66 -0.41 3.48
N ASN A 158 10.52 -1.41 3.51
CA ASN A 158 10.24 -2.72 2.93
C ASN A 158 9.09 -3.48 3.64
N THR A 159 8.72 -3.09 4.86
CA THR A 159 7.53 -3.62 5.54
C THR A 159 6.22 -3.01 5.03
N ILE A 160 6.27 -1.86 4.37
CA ILE A 160 5.06 -1.12 3.99
C ILE A 160 4.50 -1.71 2.69
N ARG A 161 3.28 -2.24 2.77
CA ARG A 161 2.54 -2.81 1.63
C ARG A 161 1.55 -1.78 1.06
N PHE A 162 1.08 -2.04 -0.16
CA PHE A 162 -0.06 -1.29 -0.68
C PHE A 162 -1.33 -1.63 0.11
N HIS A 163 -2.29 -0.71 0.08
CA HIS A 163 -3.66 -1.03 0.46
C HIS A 163 -4.29 -1.94 -0.61
N PRO A 164 -5.34 -2.70 -0.27
CA PRO A 164 -6.08 -3.41 -1.29
C PRO A 164 -6.69 -2.46 -2.32
N ASN A 165 -6.74 -2.88 -3.59
CA ASN A 165 -7.41 -2.11 -4.62
C ASN A 165 -8.93 -2.20 -4.44
N PRO A 166 -9.65 -1.08 -4.21
CA PRO A 166 -11.09 -1.10 -3.97
C PRO A 166 -11.91 -1.50 -5.21
N ASN A 167 -11.30 -1.49 -6.40
CA ASN A 167 -11.95 -1.88 -7.65
C ASN A 167 -11.81 -3.37 -7.98
N GLU A 168 -11.02 -4.13 -7.20
CA GLU A 168 -10.97 -5.59 -7.31
C GLU A 168 -12.06 -6.25 -6.47
N LYS A 169 -12.50 -7.45 -6.87
CA LYS A 169 -13.42 -8.24 -6.06
C LYS A 169 -12.70 -8.87 -4.88
N LEU A 170 -13.43 -9.15 -3.81
CA LEU A 170 -12.93 -9.82 -2.60
C LEU A 170 -12.27 -11.19 -2.88
N ASP A 171 -12.65 -11.85 -3.98
CA ASP A 171 -12.07 -13.12 -4.41
C ASP A 171 -10.85 -12.97 -5.35
N ARG A 172 -10.37 -11.73 -5.56
CA ARG A 172 -9.31 -11.33 -6.51
C ARG A 172 -9.63 -11.58 -7.99
N THR A 173 -10.89 -11.88 -8.33
CA THR A 173 -11.30 -11.91 -9.73
C THR A 173 -11.56 -10.51 -10.26
N LEU A 174 -11.37 -10.31 -11.57
CA LEU A 174 -11.68 -9.04 -12.21
C LEU A 174 -13.21 -8.82 -12.28
N PRO A 175 -13.70 -7.58 -12.08
CA PRO A 175 -15.06 -7.25 -12.47
C PRO A 175 -15.21 -7.25 -13.98
N THR A 176 -16.45 -7.43 -14.44
CA THR A 176 -16.79 -7.40 -15.88
C THR A 176 -17.20 -6.02 -16.36
N PHE A 177 -17.33 -5.05 -15.45
CA PHE A 177 -17.64 -3.66 -15.76
C PHE A 177 -17.02 -2.74 -14.72
N LEU A 178 -16.36 -1.67 -15.17
CA LEU A 178 -15.86 -0.58 -14.33
C LEU A 178 -15.70 0.68 -15.19
N GLU A 179 -16.24 1.82 -14.74
CA GLU A 179 -16.09 3.13 -15.39
C GLU A 179 -16.32 3.12 -16.93
N GLY A 180 -17.35 2.39 -17.38
CA GLY A 180 -17.69 2.29 -18.81
C GLY A 180 -16.82 1.33 -19.63
N GLY A 181 -15.85 0.66 -19.01
CA GLY A 181 -15.02 -0.39 -19.59
C GLY A 181 -15.30 -1.78 -18.99
N ASN A 182 -14.52 -2.77 -19.44
CA ASN A 182 -14.60 -4.16 -18.98
C ASN A 182 -13.15 -4.60 -18.68
N PRO A 183 -12.78 -4.73 -17.39
CA PRO A 183 -11.43 -5.12 -16.98
C PRO A 183 -10.94 -6.45 -17.55
N VAL A 184 -11.81 -7.45 -17.75
CA VAL A 184 -11.43 -8.74 -18.37
C VAL A 184 -11.00 -8.56 -19.82
N LEU A 185 -11.75 -7.78 -20.60
CA LEU A 185 -11.34 -7.42 -21.97
C LEU A 185 -10.10 -6.53 -21.96
N GLY A 186 -10.00 -5.61 -21.01
CA GLY A 186 -8.83 -4.75 -20.83
C GLY A 186 -7.56 -5.53 -20.56
N GLN A 187 -7.63 -6.56 -19.72
CA GLN A 187 -6.52 -7.47 -19.45
C GLN A 187 -6.12 -8.22 -20.73
N ALA A 188 -7.09 -8.73 -21.49
CA ALA A 188 -6.80 -9.41 -22.76
C ALA A 188 -6.06 -8.48 -23.75
N ILE A 189 -6.50 -7.23 -23.89
CA ILE A 189 -5.82 -6.21 -24.70
C ILE A 189 -4.42 -5.95 -24.16
N PHE A 190 -4.29 -5.71 -22.85
CA PHE A 190 -3.01 -5.42 -22.21
C PHE A 190 -1.95 -6.53 -22.43
N MET A 191 -2.39 -7.78 -22.42
CA MET A 191 -1.51 -8.95 -22.53
C MET A 191 -1.15 -9.31 -23.97
N ASN A 192 -2.04 -9.05 -24.95
CA ASN A 192 -1.92 -9.62 -26.29
C ASN A 192 -1.85 -8.60 -27.43
N ASP A 193 -2.39 -7.40 -27.22
CA ASP A 193 -2.55 -6.45 -28.30
C ASP A 193 -1.36 -5.51 -28.43
N GLU A 194 -0.91 -5.26 -29.66
CA GLU A 194 0.11 -4.26 -29.94
C GLU A 194 -0.41 -2.84 -29.65
N TYR A 195 0.42 -2.06 -28.96
CA TYR A 195 0.10 -0.66 -28.65
C TYR A 195 0.72 0.34 -29.63
N SER A 196 1.80 -0.05 -30.34
CA SER A 196 2.53 0.84 -31.23
C SER A 196 3.12 0.17 -32.47
N SER A 197 3.02 0.84 -33.62
CA SER A 197 3.67 0.40 -34.86
C SER A 197 5.20 0.46 -34.79
N LYS A 198 5.74 1.28 -33.87
CA LYS A 198 7.19 1.40 -33.63
C LYS A 198 7.77 0.24 -32.82
N ARG A 199 6.91 -0.61 -32.24
CA ARG A 199 7.28 -1.85 -31.56
C ARG A 199 6.39 -3.01 -31.99
N PRO A 200 6.58 -3.51 -33.23
CA PRO A 200 5.81 -4.64 -33.74
C PRO A 200 5.94 -5.85 -32.81
N GLY A 201 4.83 -6.54 -32.55
CA GLY A 201 4.74 -7.72 -31.68
C GLY A 201 4.79 -7.45 -30.18
N ALA A 202 4.91 -6.19 -29.72
CA ALA A 202 5.04 -5.89 -28.29
C ALA A 202 3.70 -5.44 -27.67
N PRO A 203 3.10 -6.23 -26.77
CA PRO A 203 1.95 -5.78 -25.97
C PRO A 203 2.39 -4.91 -24.79
N CYS A 204 1.45 -4.30 -24.07
CA CYS A 204 1.74 -3.55 -22.84
C CYS A 204 2.50 -4.41 -21.82
N ALA A 205 2.15 -5.70 -21.74
CA ALA A 205 2.78 -6.70 -20.88
C ALA A 205 4.28 -6.94 -21.18
N SER A 206 4.81 -6.48 -22.32
CA SER A 206 6.26 -6.53 -22.59
C SER A 206 7.09 -5.69 -21.61
N CYS A 207 6.50 -4.61 -21.08
CA CYS A 207 7.13 -3.71 -20.12
C CYS A 207 6.48 -3.81 -18.74
N HIS A 208 5.16 -3.99 -18.70
CA HIS A 208 4.38 -4.00 -17.46
C HIS A 208 3.94 -5.41 -17.07
N ILE A 209 4.70 -6.06 -16.18
CA ILE A 209 4.50 -7.47 -15.83
C ILE A 209 3.32 -7.67 -14.87
N THR A 210 2.45 -8.64 -15.18
CA THR A 210 1.37 -9.12 -14.33
C THR A 210 1.28 -10.66 -14.39
N PRO A 211 0.99 -11.38 -13.28
CA PRO A 211 0.81 -10.86 -11.92
C PRO A 211 2.11 -10.27 -11.38
N GLY A 212 1.98 -9.31 -10.46
CA GLY A 212 3.13 -8.59 -9.89
C GLY A 212 2.94 -7.07 -9.91
N PRO A 213 4.01 -6.30 -9.70
CA PRO A 213 3.92 -4.85 -9.51
C PRO A 213 3.53 -4.06 -10.77
N GLY A 214 3.48 -4.68 -11.96
CA GLY A 214 3.22 -3.95 -13.20
C GLY A 214 4.45 -3.27 -13.78
N THR A 215 5.65 -3.78 -13.51
CA THR A 215 6.90 -3.28 -14.07
C THR A 215 7.93 -4.39 -14.25
N ASN A 216 8.70 -4.34 -15.33
CA ASN A 216 9.90 -5.15 -15.54
C ASN A 216 11.18 -4.42 -15.06
N ARG A 217 11.05 -3.19 -14.53
CA ARG A 217 12.11 -2.32 -13.99
C ARG A 217 13.11 -1.80 -15.03
N THR A 218 12.87 -2.03 -16.31
CA THR A 218 13.76 -1.56 -17.38
C THR A 218 13.66 -0.05 -17.57
N LEU A 219 14.75 0.56 -18.05
CA LEU A 219 14.74 1.94 -18.52
C LEU A 219 14.36 1.96 -20.00
N ILE A 220 13.50 2.91 -20.36
CA ILE A 220 13.03 3.15 -21.71
C ILE A 220 13.59 4.50 -22.17
N SER A 221 14.23 4.50 -23.34
CA SER A 221 14.86 5.69 -23.91
C SER A 221 13.83 6.78 -24.23
N LYS A 222 14.22 8.04 -24.04
CA LYS A 222 13.45 9.24 -24.35
C LYS A 222 12.92 9.27 -25.79
N ASP A 223 13.69 8.77 -26.75
CA ASP A 223 13.31 8.78 -28.17
C ASP A 223 12.11 7.88 -28.45
N LEU A 224 12.05 6.74 -27.76
CA LEU A 224 10.94 5.81 -27.86
C LEU A 224 9.72 6.31 -27.08
N LEU A 225 9.93 6.90 -25.90
CA LEU A 225 8.87 7.55 -25.12
C LEU A 225 8.37 8.83 -25.81
N GLN A 226 9.15 9.40 -26.73
CA GLN A 226 8.96 10.75 -27.27
C GLN A 226 8.88 11.79 -26.15
N GLU A 227 9.75 11.64 -25.15
CA GLU A 227 9.89 12.50 -23.98
C GLU A 227 11.25 13.21 -23.98
N GLN A 228 11.46 14.12 -23.04
CA GLN A 228 12.74 14.84 -22.92
C GLN A 228 13.85 14.03 -22.23
N GLN A 229 13.48 13.00 -21.45
CA GLN A 229 14.40 12.21 -20.64
C GLN A 229 14.00 10.73 -20.64
N ASP A 230 14.95 9.88 -20.25
CA ASP A 230 14.75 8.45 -20.10
C ASP A 230 14.04 8.13 -18.78
N PHE A 231 13.16 7.13 -18.79
CA PHE A 231 12.39 6.76 -17.62
C PHE A 231 12.40 5.26 -17.38
N LYS A 232 12.43 4.88 -16.10
CA LYS A 232 12.13 3.51 -15.67
C LYS A 232 10.66 3.25 -15.90
N VAL A 233 10.31 2.05 -16.38
CA VAL A 233 8.93 1.60 -16.44
C VAL A 233 8.33 1.64 -15.02
N PRO A 234 7.32 2.49 -14.74
CA PRO A 234 6.74 2.58 -13.40
C PRO A 234 5.86 1.36 -13.11
N HIS A 235 5.77 0.98 -11.83
CA HIS A 235 4.82 -0.02 -11.38
C HIS A 235 3.38 0.52 -11.51
N LEU A 236 2.39 -0.33 -11.75
CA LEU A 236 1.01 0.10 -12.04
C LEU A 236 0.08 0.12 -10.83
N ARG A 237 0.53 -0.40 -9.68
CA ARG A 237 -0.28 -0.57 -8.46
C ARG A 237 -0.95 0.70 -7.92
N ALA A 238 -0.39 1.88 -8.19
CA ALA A 238 -0.92 3.15 -7.68
C ALA A 238 -1.83 3.90 -8.67
N VAL A 239 -2.04 3.38 -9.89
CA VAL A 239 -2.73 4.10 -10.98
C VAL A 239 -4.16 4.47 -10.60
N TYR A 240 -4.88 3.58 -9.91
CA TYR A 240 -6.27 3.81 -9.49
C TYR A 240 -6.47 5.01 -8.54
N ARG A 241 -5.38 5.55 -7.98
CA ARG A 241 -5.39 6.68 -7.05
C ARG A 241 -5.04 8.02 -7.69
N LYS A 242 -4.69 8.03 -9.00
CA LYS A 242 -4.22 9.22 -9.72
C LYS A 242 -5.24 9.68 -10.77
N THR A 243 -6.53 9.65 -10.42
CA THR A 243 -7.63 9.86 -11.35
C THR A 243 -8.57 11.00 -10.98
N HIS A 244 -8.26 11.76 -9.92
CA HIS A 244 -9.09 12.86 -9.45
C HIS A 244 -8.48 14.25 -9.71
N PHE A 245 -7.50 14.31 -10.61
CA PHE A 245 -6.96 15.55 -11.18
C PHE A 245 -7.74 15.92 -12.44
N ASP A 246 -8.20 17.16 -12.53
CA ASP A 246 -8.82 17.73 -13.72
C ASP A 246 -8.23 19.12 -14.03
N LYS A 247 -7.43 19.19 -15.09
CA LYS A 247 -6.78 20.42 -15.56
C LYS A 247 -7.72 21.43 -16.24
N GLN A 248 -9.01 21.12 -16.43
CA GLN A 248 -9.93 22.09 -17.03
C GLN A 248 -10.14 23.29 -16.09
N ALA A 249 -10.17 24.49 -16.65
CA ALA A 249 -10.33 25.71 -15.87
C ALA A 249 -11.68 25.68 -15.11
N GLY A 250 -11.61 25.82 -13.78
CA GLY A 250 -12.78 25.79 -12.91
C GLY A 250 -13.28 24.40 -12.53
N ALA A 251 -12.61 23.32 -12.96
CA ALA A 251 -12.92 21.97 -12.52
C ALA A 251 -12.52 21.75 -11.05
N ALA A 252 -13.29 20.91 -10.36
CA ALA A 252 -12.95 20.46 -9.02
C ALA A 252 -11.93 19.33 -9.11
N SER A 253 -10.74 19.57 -8.58
CA SER A 253 -9.70 18.54 -8.42
C SER A 253 -9.51 18.22 -6.95
N ILE A 254 -9.48 16.93 -6.62
CA ILE A 254 -9.15 16.45 -5.28
C ILE A 254 -7.66 16.08 -5.22
N ASP A 255 -7.10 15.60 -6.33
CA ASP A 255 -5.67 15.37 -6.49
C ASP A 255 -4.99 16.63 -7.06
N GLY A 256 -3.76 16.92 -6.62
CA GLY A 256 -3.00 18.07 -7.14
C GLY A 256 -2.53 17.86 -8.59
N PHE A 257 -1.99 16.68 -8.89
CA PHE A 257 -1.43 16.30 -10.18
C PHE A 257 -1.83 14.87 -10.56
N GLY A 258 -1.94 14.59 -11.87
CA GLY A 258 -2.46 13.34 -12.40
C GLY A 258 -1.39 12.30 -12.77
N LEU A 259 -1.56 11.69 -13.94
CA LEU A 259 -0.73 10.58 -14.44
C LEU A 259 0.55 11.07 -15.14
N ALA A 260 1.46 10.12 -15.43
CA ALA A 260 2.83 10.32 -15.91
C ALA A 260 3.78 10.93 -14.86
N HIS A 261 5.07 11.03 -15.20
CA HIS A 261 6.09 11.50 -14.25
C HIS A 261 5.81 12.93 -13.80
N ASN A 262 5.37 13.81 -14.69
CA ASN A 262 5.07 15.23 -14.42
C ASN A 262 3.63 15.48 -13.97
N GLY A 263 2.77 14.45 -13.95
CA GLY A 263 1.39 14.57 -13.53
C GLY A 263 0.46 15.32 -14.49
N SER A 264 0.80 15.45 -15.78
CA SER A 264 0.09 16.34 -16.72
C SER A 264 -1.24 15.80 -17.29
N PHE A 265 -1.54 14.51 -17.08
CA PHE A 265 -2.72 13.86 -17.66
C PHE A 265 -3.82 13.66 -16.62
N SER A 266 -5.02 14.15 -16.90
CA SER A 266 -6.18 14.03 -16.01
C SER A 266 -6.74 12.61 -15.97
N THR A 267 -6.65 11.87 -17.08
CA THR A 267 -7.28 10.55 -17.21
C THR A 267 -6.38 9.56 -17.95
N LEU A 268 -6.62 8.26 -17.70
CA LEU A 268 -5.98 7.19 -18.46
C LEU A 268 -6.32 7.25 -19.96
N ALA A 269 -7.55 7.66 -20.30
CA ALA A 269 -7.93 7.83 -21.70
C ALA A 269 -7.11 8.92 -22.40
N GLU A 270 -6.80 10.00 -21.69
CA GLU A 270 -5.93 11.07 -22.17
C GLU A 270 -4.49 10.59 -22.32
N PHE A 271 -3.94 9.93 -21.30
CA PHE A 271 -2.60 9.33 -21.35
C PHE A 271 -2.48 8.33 -22.51
N LEU A 272 -3.45 7.43 -22.70
CA LEU A 272 -3.45 6.47 -23.81
C LEU A 272 -3.67 7.11 -25.20
N SER A 273 -3.83 8.43 -25.28
CA SER A 273 -3.99 9.17 -26.54
C SER A 273 -2.68 9.79 -27.08
N ILE A 274 -1.56 9.63 -26.36
CA ILE A 274 -0.25 10.20 -26.76
C ILE A 274 0.36 9.46 -27.98
N PRO A 275 1.31 10.09 -28.70
CA PRO A 275 1.89 9.51 -29.92
C PRO A 275 2.55 8.13 -29.78
N PRO A 276 3.21 7.75 -28.66
CA PRO A 276 3.70 6.40 -28.44
C PRO A 276 2.66 5.28 -28.50
N PHE A 277 1.36 5.59 -28.40
CA PHE A 277 0.27 4.62 -28.45
C PHE A 277 -0.49 4.66 -29.78
N ASP A 278 0.22 4.83 -30.90
CA ASP A 278 -0.36 5.13 -32.21
C ASP A 278 -1.39 4.12 -32.72
N LEU A 279 -1.30 2.84 -32.33
CA LEU A 279 -2.28 1.81 -32.72
C LEU A 279 -3.57 1.82 -31.89
N ILE A 280 -3.60 2.51 -30.75
CA ILE A 280 -4.76 2.54 -29.83
C ILE A 280 -5.28 3.94 -29.56
N ARG A 281 -4.50 5.00 -29.81
CA ARG A 281 -4.82 6.37 -29.40
C ARG A 281 -6.13 6.93 -29.95
N PHE A 282 -6.61 6.41 -31.08
CA PHE A 282 -7.90 6.79 -31.68
C PHE A 282 -9.02 5.75 -31.45
N ASP A 283 -8.73 4.61 -30.80
CA ASP A 283 -9.71 3.60 -30.46
C ASP A 283 -10.29 3.85 -29.06
N ALA A 284 -11.45 4.52 -29.01
CA ALA A 284 -12.11 4.83 -27.74
C ALA A 284 -12.55 3.58 -26.96
N THR A 285 -12.83 2.47 -27.63
CA THR A 285 -13.31 1.24 -26.98
C THR A 285 -12.16 0.49 -26.33
N ARG A 286 -11.05 0.26 -27.04
CA ARG A 286 -9.86 -0.37 -26.46
C ARG A 286 -9.29 0.46 -25.30
N LYS A 287 -9.23 1.79 -25.44
CA LYS A 287 -8.80 2.67 -24.34
C LYS A 287 -9.69 2.56 -23.10
N ARG A 288 -11.01 2.49 -23.24
CA ARG A 288 -11.93 2.32 -22.10
C ARG A 288 -11.73 0.98 -21.39
N HIS A 289 -11.59 -0.12 -22.13
CA HIS A 289 -11.32 -1.42 -21.54
C HIS A 289 -9.95 -1.46 -20.85
N LEU A 290 -8.89 -0.94 -21.49
CA LEU A 290 -7.56 -0.82 -20.88
C LEU A 290 -7.58 0.04 -19.62
N ALA A 291 -8.23 1.21 -19.65
CA ALA A 291 -8.35 2.06 -18.49
C ALA A 291 -9.04 1.33 -17.33
N ALA A 292 -10.16 0.67 -17.60
CA ALA A 292 -10.87 -0.13 -16.60
C ALA A 292 -9.98 -1.22 -15.98
N PHE A 293 -9.18 -1.93 -16.78
CA PHE A 293 -8.22 -2.91 -16.26
C PHE A 293 -7.14 -2.28 -15.36
N LEU A 294 -6.56 -1.15 -15.78
CA LEU A 294 -5.53 -0.45 -15.00
C LEU A 294 -6.07 0.10 -13.67
N LEU A 295 -7.35 0.48 -13.60
CA LEU A 295 -8.01 0.86 -12.33
C LEU A 295 -8.22 -0.34 -11.39
N THR A 296 -8.27 -1.55 -11.92
CA THR A 296 -8.36 -2.82 -11.17
C THR A 296 -7.02 -3.52 -11.02
N PHE A 297 -5.89 -2.84 -11.29
CA PHE A 297 -4.59 -3.49 -11.25
C PHE A 297 -4.25 -3.97 -9.83
N ASP A 298 -3.80 -5.21 -9.71
CA ASP A 298 -3.48 -5.86 -8.44
C ASP A 298 -2.35 -5.14 -7.71
N THR A 299 -2.63 -4.74 -6.46
CA THR A 299 -1.67 -4.04 -5.61
C THR A 299 -0.73 -4.97 -4.85
N GLY A 300 -0.94 -6.28 -4.95
CA GLY A 300 -0.27 -7.32 -4.16
C GLY A 300 -0.94 -7.58 -2.81
N THR A 301 -1.85 -6.71 -2.38
CA THR A 301 -2.64 -6.89 -1.15
C THR A 301 -4.06 -7.28 -1.54
N ALA A 302 -4.49 -8.47 -1.14
CA ALA A 302 -5.81 -8.99 -1.51
C ALA A 302 -6.95 -8.08 -0.98
N PRO A 303 -8.03 -7.85 -1.74
CA PRO A 303 -9.20 -7.07 -1.29
C PRO A 303 -9.92 -7.65 -0.08
N ALA A 304 -9.72 -8.95 0.21
CA ALA A 304 -10.20 -9.57 1.43
C ALA A 304 -9.46 -9.11 2.71
N VAL A 305 -8.28 -8.48 2.59
CA VAL A 305 -7.58 -7.88 3.75
C VAL A 305 -8.40 -6.69 4.27
N GLY A 306 -8.73 -6.72 5.56
CA GLY A 306 -9.61 -5.75 6.22
C GLY A 306 -11.10 -6.04 6.04
N PHE A 307 -11.49 -6.92 5.11
CA PHE A 307 -12.88 -7.34 4.99
C PHE A 307 -13.30 -8.10 6.24
N THR A 308 -14.41 -7.67 6.84
CA THR A 308 -14.83 -8.09 8.17
C THR A 308 -16.30 -8.49 8.17
N ARG A 309 -16.61 -9.62 8.81
CA ARG A 309 -17.98 -10.11 8.98
C ARG A 309 -18.23 -10.46 10.44
N THR A 310 -19.09 -9.68 11.10
CA THR A 310 -19.60 -10.00 12.42
C THR A 310 -20.84 -10.90 12.33
N VAL A 311 -20.82 -11.99 13.06
CA VAL A 311 -21.87 -12.99 13.14
C VAL A 311 -22.46 -13.06 14.54
N THR A 312 -23.79 -13.08 14.59
CA THR A 312 -24.62 -13.07 15.80
C THR A 312 -25.73 -14.11 15.63
N PRO A 313 -26.44 -14.50 16.71
CA PRO A 313 -27.59 -15.41 16.59
C PRO A 313 -28.64 -14.91 15.57
N ALA A 314 -28.78 -13.59 15.43
CA ALA A 314 -29.78 -12.97 14.57
C ALA A 314 -29.45 -13.06 13.07
N ASN A 315 -28.17 -13.15 12.69
CA ASN A 315 -27.77 -13.05 11.29
C ASN A 315 -27.10 -14.32 10.73
N TRP A 316 -26.73 -15.29 11.57
CA TRP A 316 -25.96 -16.47 11.14
C TRP A 316 -26.59 -17.22 9.96
N TRP A 317 -27.93 -17.27 9.92
CA TRP A 317 -28.71 -17.99 8.90
C TRP A 317 -28.85 -17.26 7.57
N LEU A 318 -28.43 -15.99 7.49
CA LEU A 318 -28.52 -15.22 6.26
C LEU A 318 -27.50 -15.74 5.24
N PRO A 319 -27.91 -16.05 3.99
CA PRO A 319 -26.99 -16.59 2.98
C PRO A 319 -25.76 -15.71 2.74
N GLY A 320 -25.92 -14.38 2.78
CA GLY A 320 -24.80 -13.46 2.62
C GLY A 320 -23.71 -13.64 3.68
N VAL A 321 -24.09 -13.90 4.94
CA VAL A 321 -23.13 -14.17 6.02
C VAL A 321 -22.38 -15.47 5.78
N GLY A 322 -23.10 -16.52 5.36
CA GLY A 322 -22.49 -17.80 5.00
C GLY A 322 -21.49 -17.68 3.85
N ASN A 323 -21.85 -16.92 2.82
CA ASN A 323 -21.02 -16.65 1.64
C ASN A 323 -19.75 -15.87 2.01
N ASP A 324 -19.86 -14.84 2.86
CA ASP A 324 -18.71 -14.03 3.26
C ASP A 324 -17.69 -14.84 4.09
N LEU A 325 -18.17 -15.67 5.01
CA LEU A 325 -17.31 -16.58 5.76
C LEU A 325 -16.63 -17.59 4.85
N ALA A 326 -17.37 -18.18 3.89
CA ALA A 326 -16.79 -19.10 2.91
C ALA A 326 -15.77 -18.40 1.99
N LEU A 327 -16.02 -17.15 1.62
CA LEU A 327 -15.08 -16.32 0.85
C LEU A 327 -13.78 -16.11 1.63
N LEU A 328 -13.89 -15.69 2.89
CA LEU A 328 -12.72 -15.46 3.75
C LEU A 328 -11.91 -16.75 3.95
N GLU A 329 -12.57 -17.87 4.25
CA GLU A 329 -11.91 -19.18 4.37
C GLU A 329 -11.23 -19.59 3.05
N GLY A 330 -11.90 -19.37 1.90
CA GLY A 330 -11.35 -19.66 0.58
C GLY A 330 -10.14 -18.79 0.20
N GLN A 331 -10.16 -17.49 0.56
CA GLN A 331 -9.03 -16.59 0.37
C GLN A 331 -7.85 -16.97 1.28
N ALA A 332 -8.12 -17.39 2.51
CA ALA A 332 -7.08 -17.91 3.42
C ALA A 332 -6.47 -19.21 2.89
N ALA A 333 -7.29 -20.13 2.37
CA ALA A 333 -6.81 -21.36 1.74
C ALA A 333 -6.00 -21.12 0.46
N SER A 334 -6.26 -20.02 -0.24
CA SER A 334 -5.47 -19.59 -1.40
C SER A 334 -4.18 -18.85 -1.02
N GLY A 335 -3.92 -18.62 0.28
CA GLY A 335 -2.75 -17.88 0.77
C GLY A 335 -2.83 -16.37 0.54
N ASN A 336 -4.00 -15.83 0.19
CA ASN A 336 -4.19 -14.40 -0.08
C ASN A 336 -4.32 -13.56 1.20
N ILE A 337 -4.77 -14.19 2.28
CA ILE A 337 -4.94 -13.61 3.62
C ILE A 337 -4.60 -14.65 4.69
N ASP A 338 -4.35 -14.19 5.91
CA ASP A 338 -4.70 -15.01 7.07
C ASP A 338 -6.12 -14.65 7.51
N LEU A 339 -6.87 -15.61 8.05
CA LEU A 339 -8.22 -15.35 8.56
C LEU A 339 -8.22 -15.47 10.08
N ILE A 340 -8.61 -14.41 10.76
CA ILE A 340 -8.75 -14.38 12.23
C ILE A 340 -10.20 -14.26 12.65
N GLY A 341 -10.48 -14.66 13.88
CA GLY A 341 -11.74 -14.41 14.58
C GLY A 341 -11.50 -13.72 15.92
N LYS A 342 -12.34 -12.75 16.29
CA LYS A 342 -12.37 -12.17 17.64
C LYS A 342 -13.81 -12.11 18.12
N GLY A 343 -14.07 -12.53 19.35
CA GLY A 343 -15.46 -12.63 19.83
C GLY A 343 -15.57 -13.22 21.22
N THR A 344 -16.69 -13.91 21.47
CA THR A 344 -16.91 -14.71 22.66
C THR A 344 -17.22 -16.16 22.30
N ILE A 345 -16.82 -17.08 23.19
CA ILE A 345 -17.26 -18.49 23.20
C ILE A 345 -17.60 -18.81 24.65
N ASN A 346 -18.81 -19.31 24.91
CA ASN A 346 -19.38 -19.51 26.24
C ASN A 346 -19.27 -18.24 27.13
N GLY A 347 -19.49 -17.06 26.53
CA GLY A 347 -19.43 -15.77 27.21
C GLY A 347 -18.01 -15.27 27.55
N GLN A 348 -16.95 -16.01 27.21
CA GLN A 348 -15.57 -15.60 27.44
C GLN A 348 -14.92 -15.10 26.14
N ARG A 349 -14.12 -14.03 26.21
CA ARG A 349 -13.43 -13.47 25.03
C ARG A 349 -12.43 -14.45 24.45
N VAL A 350 -12.48 -14.68 23.15
CA VAL A 350 -11.55 -15.55 22.42
C VAL A 350 -10.98 -14.86 21.18
N GLY A 351 -9.77 -15.25 20.87
CA GLY A 351 -9.11 -15.07 19.59
C GLY A 351 -9.02 -16.39 18.84
N LEU A 352 -9.18 -16.34 17.52
CA LEU A 352 -9.15 -17.50 16.64
C LEU A 352 -8.23 -17.22 15.45
N LEU A 353 -7.56 -18.25 14.98
CA LEU A 353 -6.82 -18.28 13.72
C LEU A 353 -7.33 -19.45 12.87
N TYR A 354 -7.84 -19.17 11.68
CA TYR A 354 -8.24 -20.21 10.74
C TYR A 354 -7.02 -20.97 10.22
N MET A 355 -7.13 -22.30 10.14
CA MET A 355 -6.07 -23.20 9.74
C MET A 355 -6.48 -23.89 8.42
N PRO A 356 -6.02 -23.39 7.26
CA PRO A 356 -6.55 -23.86 5.97
C PRO A 356 -6.31 -25.33 5.66
N LEU A 357 -5.23 -25.93 6.19
CA LEU A 357 -4.91 -27.34 5.98
C LEU A 357 -5.91 -28.29 6.65
N THR A 358 -6.49 -27.88 7.77
CA THR A 358 -7.42 -28.68 8.57
C THR A 358 -8.87 -28.20 8.43
N GLY A 359 -9.09 -26.97 7.97
CA GLY A 359 -10.41 -26.37 7.84
C GLY A 359 -11.07 -25.99 9.18
N ASP A 360 -10.27 -25.91 10.25
CA ASP A 360 -10.71 -25.54 11.59
C ASP A 360 -10.03 -24.26 12.10
N TYR A 361 -10.40 -23.81 13.29
CA TYR A 361 -9.91 -22.58 13.90
C TYR A 361 -9.13 -22.92 15.16
N LEU A 362 -7.86 -22.53 15.23
CA LEU A 362 -7.05 -22.59 16.44
C LEU A 362 -7.47 -21.45 17.39
N SER A 363 -7.82 -21.77 18.63
CA SER A 363 -8.10 -20.77 19.66
C SER A 363 -6.83 -20.23 20.30
N ASP A 364 -6.89 -19.00 20.78
CA ASP A 364 -5.94 -18.37 21.71
C ASP A 364 -5.94 -18.96 23.13
N ARG A 365 -6.50 -20.16 23.30
CA ARG A 365 -6.67 -20.82 24.60
C ARG A 365 -6.42 -22.30 24.45
N THR A 366 -5.40 -22.79 25.13
CA THR A 366 -5.03 -24.21 25.08
C THR A 366 -6.19 -25.10 25.53
N SER A 367 -6.99 -24.65 26.51
CA SER A 367 -8.15 -25.39 27.03
C SER A 367 -9.31 -25.54 26.03
N LEU A 368 -9.47 -24.62 25.09
CA LEU A 368 -10.51 -24.68 24.06
C LEU A 368 -10.01 -25.45 22.82
N GLY A 369 -8.71 -25.38 22.53
CA GLY A 369 -8.08 -26.10 21.43
C GLY A 369 -8.56 -25.64 20.06
N ARG A 370 -8.83 -26.58 19.15
CA ARG A 370 -9.32 -26.32 17.80
C ARG A 370 -10.83 -26.43 17.72
N VAL A 371 -11.44 -25.51 16.99
CA VAL A 371 -12.90 -25.39 16.86
C VAL A 371 -13.29 -25.41 15.38
N THR A 372 -14.24 -26.25 14.99
CA THR A 372 -14.75 -26.30 13.62
C THR A 372 -15.76 -25.18 13.35
N ARG A 373 -16.02 -24.86 12.08
CA ARG A 373 -17.08 -23.90 11.70
C ARG A 373 -18.46 -24.29 12.24
N GLU A 374 -18.75 -25.59 12.33
CA GLU A 374 -19.99 -26.09 12.92
C GLU A 374 -20.06 -25.87 14.44
N GLN A 375 -18.95 -26.05 15.15
CA GLN A 375 -18.89 -25.73 16.57
C GLN A 375 -19.03 -24.22 16.82
N LEU A 376 -18.36 -23.38 16.01
CA LEU A 376 -18.52 -21.92 16.06
C LEU A 376 -19.98 -21.50 15.84
N ARG A 377 -20.67 -22.13 14.88
CA ARG A 377 -22.10 -21.93 14.67
C ARG A 377 -22.90 -22.21 15.94
N ASN A 378 -22.63 -23.32 16.61
CA ASN A 378 -23.38 -23.71 17.80
C ASN A 378 -23.17 -22.71 18.96
N PHE A 379 -21.95 -22.19 19.14
CA PHE A 379 -21.69 -21.12 20.11
C PHE A 379 -22.46 -19.84 19.77
N VAL A 380 -22.40 -19.39 18.51
CA VAL A 380 -23.10 -18.16 18.09
C VAL A 380 -24.62 -18.30 18.22
N ILE A 381 -25.20 -19.44 17.86
CA ILE A 381 -26.64 -19.71 18.08
C ILE A 381 -26.97 -19.73 19.59
N GLY A 382 -26.03 -20.18 20.42
CA GLY A 382 -26.13 -20.20 21.88
C GLY A 382 -26.07 -18.81 22.55
N GLY A 383 -25.80 -17.74 21.79
CA GLY A 383 -25.79 -16.36 22.30
C GLY A 383 -24.45 -15.64 22.15
N ASP A 384 -23.39 -16.33 21.72
CA ASP A 384 -22.10 -15.70 21.49
C ASP A 384 -22.06 -14.85 20.21
N THR A 385 -21.03 -14.02 20.08
CA THR A 385 -20.78 -13.20 18.88
C THR A 385 -19.34 -13.36 18.43
N LEU A 386 -19.13 -13.49 17.13
CA LEU A 386 -17.81 -13.61 16.52
C LEU A 386 -17.66 -12.59 15.39
N THR A 387 -16.47 -12.02 15.25
CA THR A 387 -16.10 -11.19 14.11
C THR A 387 -14.95 -11.87 13.38
N ALA A 388 -15.21 -12.32 12.15
CA ALA A 388 -14.20 -12.84 11.25
C ALA A 388 -13.60 -11.70 10.43
N MET A 389 -12.28 -11.66 10.27
CA MET A 389 -11.58 -10.63 9.51
C MET A 389 -10.42 -11.23 8.73
N GLY A 390 -10.33 -10.89 7.44
CA GLY A 390 -9.12 -11.16 6.67
C GLY A 390 -8.00 -10.19 7.05
N VAL A 391 -6.80 -10.69 7.31
CA VAL A 391 -5.61 -9.88 7.63
C VAL A 391 -4.47 -10.24 6.67
N PRO A 392 -3.43 -9.41 6.55
CA PRO A 392 -2.31 -9.72 5.65
C PRO A 392 -1.72 -11.10 5.95
N PRO A 393 -1.29 -11.87 4.93
CA PRO A 393 -0.59 -13.14 5.14
C PRO A 393 0.60 -13.00 6.09
N GLY A 394 0.72 -13.93 7.04
CA GLY A 394 1.74 -13.92 8.09
C GLY A 394 1.41 -13.06 9.31
N ALA A 395 0.31 -12.30 9.30
CA ALA A 395 -0.12 -11.49 10.44
C ALA A 395 -1.12 -12.21 11.36
N GLY A 396 -1.61 -13.39 10.97
CA GLY A 396 -2.69 -14.11 11.63
C GLY A 396 -2.40 -14.52 13.06
N VAL A 397 -1.18 -14.99 13.37
CA VAL A 397 -0.79 -15.33 14.75
C VAL A 397 -0.85 -14.09 15.63
N ARG A 398 -0.14 -13.03 15.22
CA ARG A 398 -0.05 -11.76 15.97
C ARG A 398 -1.41 -11.09 16.19
N LEU A 399 -2.29 -11.14 15.19
CA LEU A 399 -3.58 -10.47 15.28
C LEU A 399 -4.68 -11.37 15.85
N GLY A 400 -4.52 -12.68 15.74
CA GLY A 400 -5.53 -13.68 16.07
C GLY A 400 -5.38 -14.25 17.47
N ILE A 401 -4.20 -14.72 17.85
CA ILE A 401 -4.05 -15.64 19.00
C ILE A 401 -2.88 -15.38 19.95
N ASP A 402 -1.88 -14.58 19.55
CA ASP A 402 -0.69 -14.29 20.35
C ASP A 402 -0.18 -12.90 19.96
N ARG A 403 -0.63 -11.87 20.68
CA ARG A 403 -0.48 -10.46 20.30
C ARG A 403 0.95 -9.96 20.42
N ASP A 404 1.71 -10.46 21.39
CA ASP A 404 3.07 -10.03 21.67
C ASP A 404 4.15 -10.94 21.07
N LEU A 405 3.74 -12.10 20.54
CA LEU A 405 4.60 -13.10 19.91
C LEU A 405 5.63 -13.69 20.88
N ASP A 406 5.29 -13.77 22.17
CA ASP A 406 6.14 -14.40 23.19
C ASP A 406 6.01 -15.93 23.23
N GLY A 407 5.05 -16.48 22.47
CA GLY A 407 4.76 -17.91 22.37
C GLY A 407 3.71 -18.42 23.37
N VAL A 408 3.17 -17.54 24.22
CA VAL A 408 2.01 -17.78 25.07
C VAL A 408 0.78 -17.22 24.37
N MET A 409 -0.31 -17.99 24.33
CA MET A 409 -1.53 -17.52 23.67
C MET A 409 -2.25 -16.45 24.51
N ASP A 410 -2.87 -15.46 23.85
CA ASP A 410 -3.55 -14.30 24.47
C ASP A 410 -4.52 -14.70 25.59
N GLY A 411 -5.20 -15.85 25.44
CA GLY A 411 -6.20 -16.33 26.38
C GLY A 411 -5.66 -17.15 27.54
N ASP A 412 -4.39 -17.54 27.48
CA ASP A 412 -3.64 -18.25 28.53
C ASP A 412 -2.72 -17.31 29.34
N GLU A 413 -2.55 -16.06 28.89
CA GLU A 413 -1.83 -15.01 29.63
C GLU A 413 -2.51 -14.69 30.98
N GLY A 414 -1.68 -14.55 32.04
CA GLY A 414 -2.13 -14.09 33.35
C GLY A 414 -2.56 -12.62 33.28
N ARG A 415 -3.83 -12.34 33.57
CA ARG A 415 -4.40 -11.00 33.57
C ARG A 415 -4.15 -10.21 34.85
#